data_AF-A0A3M2B5C4-F1
#
_entry.id   AF-A0A3M2B5C4-F1
#
_cell.length_a   1.000
_cell.length_b   1.000
_cell.length_c   1.000
_cell.angle_alpha   90.00
_cell.angle_beta   90.00
_cell.angle_gamma   90.00
#
_symmetry.space_group_name_H-M   'P 1'
#
loop_
_entity.id
_entity.type
_entity.pdbx_description
1 polymer ?
#
loop_
_entity_poly.entity_id
_entity_poly.type
_entity_poly.pdbx_seq_one_letter_code
_entity_poly.pdbx_strand_id
1 'polypeptide(L)' 'MRLFIAALIPDTVRVALARAQGALQQAASDRALRWVAPENYHITLLFLGEQPVERVPTIVQAIESAAAGVAPF' A
#
# COMPACT_ATOMS: atom_id res chain seq x y z
N MET A 1 -0.54 -17.34 -3.23
CA MET A 1 -0.70 -16.16 -2.37
C MET A 1 -0.59 -14.93 -3.25
N ARG A 2 -1.52 -13.98 -3.13
CA ARG A 2 -1.49 -12.77 -3.96
C ARG A 2 -0.55 -11.73 -3.36
N LEU A 3 0.50 -11.37 -4.08
CA LEU A 3 1.54 -10.45 -3.63
C LEU A 3 1.54 -9.13 -4.42
N PHE A 4 2.01 -8.08 -3.76
CA PHE A 4 2.32 -6.78 -4.35
C PHE A 4 3.47 -6.14 -3.54
N ILE A 5 4.12 -5.14 -4.12
CA ILE A 5 5.17 -4.34 -3.50
C ILE A 5 4.58 -2.98 -3.20
N ALA A 6 4.80 -2.46 -1.99
CA ALA A 6 4.25 -1.19 -1.56
C ALA A 6 5.31 -0.31 -0.89
N ALA A 7 5.19 1.00 -1.13
CA ALA A 7 5.80 2.02 -0.29
C ALA A 7 4.80 2.38 0.82
N LEU A 8 5.25 2.26 2.06
CA LEU A 8 4.50 2.73 3.22
C LEU A 8 4.52 4.25 3.27
N ILE A 9 3.44 4.83 3.77
CA ILE A 9 3.33 6.27 3.94
C ILE A 9 3.67 6.68 5.38
N PRO A 10 4.27 7.86 5.60
CA PRO A 10 4.49 8.39 6.94
C PRO A 10 3.18 8.57 7.71
N ASP A 11 3.25 8.43 9.04
CA ASP A 11 2.10 8.57 9.94
C ASP A 11 1.36 9.90 9.77
N THR A 12 2.10 10.98 9.52
CA THR A 12 1.53 12.32 9.26
C THR A 12 0.62 12.33 8.03
N VAL A 13 1.05 11.65 6.97
CA VAL A 13 0.27 11.49 5.73
C VAL A 13 -0.91 10.56 5.95
N ARG A 14 -0.71 9.43 6.66
CA ARG A 14 -1.80 8.49 7.00
C ARG A 14 -2.93 9.19 7.76
N VAL A 15 -2.60 10.00 8.78
CA VAL A 15 -3.58 10.76 9.56
C VAL A 15 -4.31 11.80 8.70
N ALA A 16 -3.58 12.51 7.83
CA ALA A 16 -4.19 13.48 6.92
C ALA A 16 -5.19 12.81 5.95
N LEU A 17 -4.82 11.68 5.35
CA LEU A 17 -5.70 10.90 4.47
C LEU A 17 -6.90 10.33 5.22
N ALA A 18 -6.72 9.87 6.47
CA ALA A 18 -7.83 9.36 7.28
C ALA A 18 -8.87 10.45 7.57
N ARG A 19 -8.43 11.69 7.86
CA ARG A 19 -9.32 12.84 8.03
C ARG A 19 -10.08 13.17 6.74
N ALA A 20 -9.37 13.18 5.61
CA ALA A 20 -9.99 13.42 4.29
C ALA A 20 -11.02 12.34 3.95
N GLN A 21 -10.69 11.06 4.17
CA GLN A 21 -11.63 9.94 4.02
C GLN A 21 -12.87 10.11 4.91
N GLY A 22 -12.69 10.52 6.17
CA GLY A 22 -13.80 10.74 7.10
C GLY A 22 -14.76 11.85 6.63
N ALA A 23 -14.24 12.93 6.04
CA ALA A 23 -15.07 13.97 5.44
C ALA A 23 -15.85 13.45 4.22
N LEU A 24 -15.21 12.65 3.36
CA LEU A 24 -15.86 12.02 2.21
C LEU A 24 -16.93 11.01 2.63
N GLN A 25 -16.68 10.22 3.67
CA GLN A 25 -17.65 9.28 4.25
C GLN A 25 -18.91 9.98 4.73
N GLN A 26 -18.79 11.14 5.36
CA GLN A 26 -19.95 11.92 5.83
C GLN A 26 -20.74 12.53 4.66
N ALA A 27 -20.06 12.95 3.59
CA ALA A 27 -20.68 13.51 2.41
C ALA A 27 -21.31 12.44 1.49
N ALA A 28 -20.78 11.22 1.50
CA ALA A 28 -21.26 10.14 0.66
C ALA A 28 -22.61 9.61 1.15
N SER A 29 -23.63 9.67 0.28
CA SER A 29 -24.96 9.11 0.57
C SER A 29 -25.03 7.60 0.31
N ASP A 30 -24.05 7.04 -0.41
CA ASP A 30 -24.03 5.64 -0.82
C ASP A 30 -23.36 4.75 0.24
N ARG A 31 -24.15 3.84 0.83
CA ARG A 31 -23.70 2.86 1.81
C ARG A 31 -22.96 1.67 1.19
N ALA A 32 -22.91 1.55 -0.15
CA ALA A 32 -22.19 0.49 -0.84
C ALA A 32 -20.67 0.74 -0.93
N LEU A 33 -20.20 1.96 -0.65
CA LEU A 33 -18.78 2.28 -0.65
C LEU A 33 -18.02 1.53 0.44
N ARG A 34 -17.00 0.78 0.03
CA ARG A 34 -16.06 0.11 0.94
C ARG A 34 -14.83 0.98 1.11
N TRP A 35 -14.63 1.47 2.32
CA TRP A 35 -13.51 2.33 2.66
C TRP A 35 -12.33 1.50 3.16
N VAL A 36 -11.13 1.86 2.73
CA VAL A 36 -9.91 1.18 3.17
C VAL A 36 -9.60 1.65 4.60
N ALA A 37 -9.24 0.71 5.47
CA ALA A 37 -8.82 1.04 6.82
C ALA A 37 -7.48 1.81 6.78
N PRO A 38 -7.30 2.90 7.55
CA PRO A 38 -6.10 3.74 7.45
C PRO A 38 -4.76 3.00 7.63
N GLU A 39 -4.72 1.95 8.43
CA GLU A 39 -3.55 1.07 8.62
C GLU A 39 -3.13 0.34 7.34
N ASN A 40 -4.04 0.20 6.38
CA ASN A 40 -3.79 -0.38 5.07
C ASN A 40 -3.45 0.65 3.99
N TYR A 41 -3.31 1.94 4.34
CA TYR A 41 -2.88 2.95 3.36
C TYR A 41 -1.43 2.74 2.96
N HIS A 42 -1.22 2.64 1.66
CA HIS A 42 0.10 2.49 1.07
C HIS A 42 0.03 2.91 -0.40
N ILE A 43 1.19 3.14 -1.00
CA ILE A 43 1.31 3.31 -2.45
C ILE A 43 1.74 1.97 -3.01
N THR A 44 0.88 1.31 -3.80
CA THR A 44 1.30 0.11 -4.52
C THR A 44 2.27 0.51 -5.63
N LEU A 45 3.46 -0.08 -5.63
CA LEU A 45 4.48 0.12 -6.67
C LEU A 45 4.33 -0.90 -7.80
N LEU A 46 4.04 -2.16 -7.45
CA LEU A 46 3.93 -3.25 -8.42
C LEU A 46 3.03 -4.36 -7.89
N PHE A 47 2.07 -4.81 -8.71
CA PHE A 47 1.32 -6.03 -8.44
C PHE A 47 2.06 -7.25 -9.00
N LEU A 48 2.29 -8.26 -8.17
CA LEU A 48 2.96 -9.52 -8.56
C LEU A 48 1.95 -10.64 -8.84
N GLY A 49 0.67 -10.43 -8.50
CA GLY A 49 -0.38 -11.43 -8.68
C GLY A 49 -0.17 -12.64 -7.77
N GLU A 50 -0.65 -13.81 -8.20
CA GLU A 50 -0.45 -15.06 -7.48
C GLU A 50 0.99 -15.53 -7.58
N GLN A 51 1.61 -15.78 -6.43
CA GLN A 51 2.94 -16.34 -6.31
C GLN A 51 2.94 -17.54 -5.36
N PRO A 52 3.80 -18.54 -5.62
CA PRO A 52 4.09 -19.62 -4.67
C PRO A 52 4.93 -19.08 -3.50
N VAL A 53 4.72 -19.62 -2.29
CA VAL A 53 5.36 -19.11 -1.05
C VAL A 53 6.88 -19.24 -1.10
N GLU A 54 7.38 -20.23 -1.81
CA GLU A 54 8.78 -20.55 -2.00
C GLU A 54 9.52 -19.43 -2.77
N ARG A 55 8.79 -18.60 -3.53
CA ARG A 55 9.39 -17.46 -4.25
C ARG A 55 9.57 -16.21 -3.40
N VAL A 56 8.98 -16.14 -2.20
CA VAL A 56 9.04 -14.95 -1.34
C VAL A 56 10.49 -14.52 -1.06
N PRO A 57 11.43 -15.41 -0.67
CA PRO A 57 12.82 -15.01 -0.42
C PRO A 57 13.50 -14.40 -1.65
N THR A 58 13.28 -14.96 -2.84
CA THR A 58 13.84 -14.44 -4.10
C THR A 58 13.23 -13.08 -4.47
N ILE A 59 11.93 -12.90 -4.23
CA ILE A 59 11.25 -11.62 -4.46
C ILE A 59 11.85 -10.54 -3.54
N VAL A 60 12.08 -10.84 -2.26
CA VAL A 60 12.70 -9.92 -1.30
C VAL A 60 14.10 -9.51 -1.77
N GLN A 61 14.95 -10.47 -2.16
CA GLN A 61 16.29 -10.17 -2.69
C GLN A 61 16.26 -9.28 -3.93
N ALA A 62 15.31 -9.53 -4.85
CA ALA A 62 15.16 -8.70 -6.05
C ALA A 62 14.77 -7.25 -5.70
N ILE A 63 13.93 -7.06 -4.68
CA ILE A 63 13.54 -5.73 -4.21
C ILE A 63 14.73 -5.01 -3.59
N GLU A 64 15.51 -5.68 -2.73
CA GLU A 64 16.71 -5.11 -2.12
C GLU A 64 17.74 -4.66 -3.17
N SER A 65 17.98 -5.52 -4.17
CA SER A 65 18.89 -5.19 -5.28
C SER A 65 18.39 -4.01 -6.11
N ALA A 66 17.08 -3.93 -6.39
CA ALA A 66 16.50 -2.82 -7.12
C ALA A 66 16.55 -1.50 -6.32
N ALA A 67 16.34 -1.56 -5.00
CA ALA A 67 16.36 -0.40 -4.12
C ALA A 67 17.78 0.15 -3.89
N ALA A 68 18.82 -0.69 -3.93
CA ALA A 68 20.20 -0.30 -3.66
C ALA A 68 20.73 0.84 -4.56
N GLY A 69 20.19 0.99 -5.77
CA GLY A 69 20.55 2.06 -6.71
C GLY A 69 19.72 3.33 -6.61
N VAL A 70 18.77 3.41 -5.67
CA VAL A 70 17.79 4.51 -5.58
C VAL A 70 17.95 5.25 -4.26
N ALA A 71 18.19 6.57 -4.34
CA ALA A 71 18.26 7.43 -3.16
C ALA A 71 16.85 7.72 -2.58
N PRO A 72 16.72 7.89 -1.26
CA PRO A 72 15.47 8.33 -0.64
C PRO A 72 14.97 9.68 -1.17
N PHE A 73 13.64 9.87 -1.21
CA PHE A 73 12.95 11.09 -1.62
C PHE A 73 11.68 11.33 -0.79
#